data_AF-A0A1M4X3Y9-F1
#
_entry.id   AF-A0A1M4X3Y9-F1
#
_cell.length_a   1.000
_cell.length_b   1.000
_cell.length_c   1.000
_cell.angle_alpha   90.00
_cell.angle_beta   90.00
_cell.angle_gamma   90.00
#
_symmetry.space_group_name_H-M   'P 1'
#
loop_
_entity.id
_entity.type
_entity.pdbx_description
1 polymer ?
#
loop_
_entity_poly.entity_id
_entity_poly.type
_entity_poly.pdbx_seq_one_letter_code
_entity_poly.pdbx_strand_id
1 'polypeptide(L)'
;MASLSMYGPGDVESVSNALSNDILNSGVSCELVDTINRTVGQTSICIMVFEKYYMRSSNRASLTVSVIGDNKNVCVDAIGAGGGQGAFFRFSWGAEEDFVAEVEKSLKKFGFR
;
A
#
# COMPACT_ATOMS: atom_id res chain seq x y z
N MET A 1 -13.61 0.39 0.30
CA MET A 1 -12.49 1.30 0.66
C MET A 1 -12.02 0.90 2.02
N ALA A 2 -10.75 0.50 2.11
CA ALA A 2 -10.11 0.08 3.34
C ALA A 2 -8.87 0.95 3.57
N SER A 3 -8.48 1.15 4.82
CA SER A 3 -7.29 1.92 5.17
C SER A 3 -6.59 1.38 6.40
N LEU A 4 -5.28 1.57 6.44
CA LEU A 4 -4.39 1.21 7.54
C LEU A 4 -3.39 2.34 7.76
N SER A 5 -3.00 2.54 9.01
CA SER A 5 -1.87 3.39 9.39
C SER A 5 -1.07 2.64 10.46
N MET A 6 0.25 2.51 10.27
CA MET A 6 1.15 1.84 11.21
C MET A 6 2.42 2.65 11.39
N TYR A 7 3.00 2.58 12.58
CA TYR A 7 4.25 3.24 12.92
C TYR A 7 5.31 2.21 13.31
N GLY A 8 6.54 2.42 12.87
CA GLY A 8 7.61 1.48 13.14
C GLY A 8 9.02 2.00 12.84
N PRO A 9 10.03 1.21 13.21
CA PRO A 9 11.42 1.54 12.98
C PRO A 9 11.80 1.40 11.50
N GLY A 10 12.82 2.14 11.09
CA GLY A 10 13.40 2.07 9.76
C GLY A 10 13.51 3.45 9.10
N ASP A 11 13.98 3.45 7.86
CA ASP A 11 14.02 4.62 7.00
C ASP A 11 13.08 4.45 5.79
N VAL A 12 12.73 5.56 5.16
CA VAL A 12 11.75 5.60 4.08
C VAL A 12 12.14 4.73 2.88
N GLU A 13 13.42 4.72 2.50
CA GLU A 13 13.91 3.98 1.34
C GLU A 13 13.85 2.48 1.60
N SER A 14 14.39 2.01 2.73
CA SER A 14 14.38 0.60 3.09
C SER A 14 12.95 0.06 3.23
N VAL A 15 12.06 0.80 3.90
CA VAL A 15 10.68 0.36 4.14
C VAL A 15 9.85 0.39 2.86
N SER A 16 9.97 1.43 2.03
CA SER A 16 9.26 1.50 0.74
C SER A 16 9.70 0.41 -0.23
N ASN A 17 11.00 0.12 -0.32
CA ASN A 17 11.52 -0.96 -1.17
C ASN A 17 11.03 -2.33 -0.69
N ALA A 18 11.03 -2.58 0.62
CA ALA A 18 10.52 -3.81 1.20
C ALA A 18 9.02 -4.00 0.92
N LEU A 19 8.23 -2.94 1.14
CA LEU A 19 6.79 -2.94 0.84
C LEU A 19 6.52 -3.17 -0.64
N SER A 20 7.19 -2.44 -1.52
CA SER A 20 7.02 -2.58 -2.97
C SER A 20 7.27 -4.01 -3.43
N ASN A 21 8.36 -4.62 -2.96
CA ASN A 21 8.67 -6.02 -3.26
C ASN A 21 7.60 -6.99 -2.73
N ASP A 22 7.19 -6.86 -1.47
CA ASP A 22 6.16 -7.73 -0.89
C ASP A 22 4.81 -7.60 -1.60
N ILE A 23 4.40 -6.36 -1.92
CA ILE A 23 3.13 -6.05 -2.58
C ILE A 23 3.11 -6.56 -4.02
N LEU A 24 4.18 -6.32 -4.81
CA LEU A 24 4.30 -6.85 -6.17
C LEU A 24 4.25 -8.38 -6.21
N ASN A 25 4.78 -9.04 -5.19
CA ASN A 25 4.74 -10.50 -5.05
C ASN A 25 3.39 -11.02 -4.49
N SER A 26 2.43 -10.17 -4.15
CA SER A 26 1.11 -10.57 -3.62
C SER A 26 0.14 -11.11 -4.69
N GLY A 27 0.50 -11.02 -5.97
CA GLY A 27 -0.30 -11.59 -7.05
C GLY A 27 0.23 -11.26 -8.45
N VAL A 28 -0.03 -12.16 -9.39
CA VAL A 28 0.48 -12.07 -10.78
C VAL A 28 0.05 -10.80 -11.51
N SER A 29 -1.12 -10.25 -11.18
CA SER A 29 -1.69 -9.04 -11.79
C SER A 29 -1.34 -7.75 -11.03
N CYS A 30 -0.51 -7.84 -9.98
CA CYS A 30 -0.13 -6.72 -9.15
C CYS A 30 0.99 -5.92 -9.82
N GLU A 31 0.79 -4.62 -9.97
CA GLU A 31 1.70 -3.73 -10.66
C GLU A 31 1.91 -2.44 -9.86
N LEU A 32 3.13 -1.89 -9.92
CA LEU A 32 3.43 -0.55 -9.44
C LEU A 32 3.12 0.43 -10.59
N VAL A 33 2.08 1.24 -10.40
CA VAL A 33 1.58 2.20 -11.40
C VAL A 33 2.42 3.47 -11.41
N ASP A 34 2.72 4.02 -10.24
CA ASP A 34 3.52 5.24 -10.12
C ASP A 34 4.21 5.34 -8.75
N THR A 35 5.25 6.16 -8.66
CA THR A 35 5.95 6.45 -7.41
C THR A 35 6.44 7.89 -7.37
N ILE A 36 6.21 8.55 -6.24
CA ILE A 36 6.74 9.88 -5.95
C ILE A 36 7.62 9.81 -4.72
N ASN A 37 8.87 10.22 -4.87
CA ASN A 37 9.80 10.45 -3.77
C ASN A 37 10.01 11.95 -3.56
N ARG A 38 9.96 12.40 -2.31
CA ARG A 38 10.23 13.80 -1.93
C ARG A 38 10.96 13.83 -0.60
N THR A 39 11.82 14.83 -0.43
CA THR A 39 12.44 15.14 0.86
C THR A 39 12.26 16.62 1.14
N VAL A 40 11.81 16.95 2.35
CA VAL A 40 11.64 18.32 2.84
C VAL A 40 12.30 18.41 4.21
N GLY A 41 13.39 19.17 4.31
CA GLY A 41 14.19 19.25 5.53
C GLY A 41 14.85 17.91 5.86
N GLN A 42 14.50 17.33 7.00
CA GLN A 42 14.99 16.01 7.46
C GLN A 42 13.94 14.90 7.26
N THR A 43 12.81 15.21 6.65
CA THR A 43 11.71 14.27 6.46
C THR A 43 11.64 13.87 4.99
N SER A 44 11.59 12.57 4.75
CA SER A 44 11.38 11.99 3.44
C SER A 44 9.99 11.38 3.36
N ILE A 45 9.44 11.33 2.15
CA ILE A 45 8.22 10.63 1.84
C ILE A 45 8.37 9.87 0.51
N CYS A 46 7.93 8.63 0.51
CA CYS A 46 7.71 7.80 -0.68
C CYS A 46 6.22 7.52 -0.79
N ILE A 47 5.60 7.88 -1.91
CA ILE A 47 4.22 7.57 -2.23
C ILE A 47 4.23 6.59 -3.40
N MET A 48 3.58 5.46 -3.25
CA MET A 48 3.48 4.40 -4.26
C MET A 48 2.01 4.13 -4.57
N VAL A 49 1.69 3.94 -5.84
CA VAL A 49 0.36 3.52 -6.28
C VAL A 49 0.48 2.16 -6.94
N PHE A 50 -0.28 1.19 -6.46
CA PHE A 50 -0.36 -0.15 -7.01
C PHE A 50 -1.75 -0.43 -7.56
N GLU A 51 -1.83 -1.36 -8.50
CA GLU A 51 -3.09 -1.92 -8.98
C GLU A 51 -3.01 -3.45 -9.04
N LYS A 52 -4.12 -4.11 -8.69
CA LYS A 52 -4.24 -5.58 -8.72
C LYS A 52 -5.62 -5.98 -9.21
N TYR A 53 -5.67 -6.93 -10.15
CA TYR A 53 -6.93 -7.48 -10.64
C TYR A 53 -7.44 -8.59 -9.73
N TYR A 54 -8.68 -8.47 -9.28
CA TYR A 54 -9.35 -9.42 -8.39
C TYR A 54 -10.42 -10.20 -9.14
N MET A 55 -10.17 -11.49 -9.36
CA MET A 55 -11.09 -12.40 -10.07
C MET A 55 -12.47 -12.48 -9.42
N ARG A 56 -12.53 -12.55 -8.08
CA ARG A 56 -13.78 -12.69 -7.30
C ARG A 56 -14.77 -11.54 -7.49
N SER A 57 -14.25 -10.35 -7.73
CA SER A 57 -15.02 -9.11 -7.95
C SER A 57 -14.97 -8.65 -9.40
N SER A 58 -14.26 -9.37 -10.28
CA SER A 58 -14.05 -9.05 -11.69
C SER A 58 -13.58 -7.61 -11.97
N ASN A 59 -12.85 -6.99 -11.04
CA ASN A 59 -12.39 -5.60 -11.14
C ASN A 59 -10.93 -5.43 -10.72
N ARG A 60 -10.41 -4.22 -10.96
CA ARG A 60 -9.09 -3.80 -10.52
C ARG A 60 -9.22 -2.87 -9.32
N ALA A 61 -8.60 -3.24 -8.21
CA ALA A 61 -8.48 -2.35 -7.06
C ALA A 61 -7.13 -1.64 -7.13
N SER A 62 -7.11 -0.40 -6.66
CA SER A 62 -5.91 0.41 -6.48
C SER A 62 -5.54 0.48 -5.01
N LEU A 63 -4.25 0.51 -4.71
CA LEU A 63 -3.70 0.72 -3.38
C LEU A 63 -2.71 1.87 -3.43
N THR A 64 -2.96 2.91 -2.65
CA THR A 64 -1.96 3.96 -2.42
C THR A 64 -1.28 3.70 -1.09
N VAL A 65 0.05 3.68 -1.10
CA VAL A 65 0.88 3.53 0.10
C VAL A 65 1.76 4.76 0.24
N SER A 66 1.76 5.41 1.40
CA SER A 66 2.71 6.46 1.72
C SER A 66 3.58 6.05 2.90
N VAL A 67 4.89 6.10 2.71
CA VAL A 67 5.90 5.91 3.74
C VAL A 67 6.51 7.28 4.03
N ILE A 68 6.29 7.81 5.23
CA ILE A 68 6.79 9.13 5.65
C ILE A 68 7.60 9.00 6.93
N GLY A 69 8.75 9.65 7.01
CA GLY A 69 9.53 9.66 8.24
C GLY A 69 10.91 10.25 8.10
N ASP A 70 11.72 10.01 9.12
CA ASP A 70 13.13 10.35 9.16
C ASP A 70 14.00 9.09 9.02
N ASN A 71 15.29 9.17 9.39
CA ASN A 71 16.23 8.06 9.29
C ASN A 71 16.10 7.01 10.42
N LYS A 72 15.07 7.09 11.28
CA LYS A 72 14.92 6.20 12.44
C LYS A 72 13.56 5.55 12.52
N ASN A 73 12.50 6.31 12.26
CA ASN A 73 11.14 5.79 12.30
C ASN A 73 10.32 6.35 11.15
N VAL A 74 9.37 5.54 10.69
CA VAL A 74 8.43 5.91 9.63
C VAL A 74 7.00 5.59 10.04
N CYS A 75 6.08 6.41 9.54
CA CYS A 75 4.66 6.13 9.47
C CYS A 75 4.36 5.60 8.07
N VAL A 76 3.55 4.54 8.00
CA VAL A 76 3.08 3.96 6.76
C VAL A 76 1.57 4.01 6.73
N ASP A 77 1.02 4.74 5.77
CA ASP A 77 -0.41 4.77 5.50
C ASP A 77 -0.69 4.01 4.20
N ALA A 78 -1.75 3.21 4.21
CA ALA A 78 -2.19 2.45 3.05
C ALA A 78 -3.70 2.60 2.87
N ILE A 79 -4.13 2.93 1.65
CA ILE A 79 -5.54 3.13 1.31
C ILE A 79 -5.86 2.32 0.06
N GLY A 80 -6.75 1.32 0.21
CA GLY A 80 -7.31 0.55 -0.89
C GLY A 80 -8.60 1.17 -1.41
N ALA A 81 -8.70 1.36 -2.72
CA ALA A 81 -9.85 1.95 -3.41
C ALA A 81 -10.12 1.25 -4.76
N GLY A 82 -11.19 1.66 -5.45
CA GLY A 82 -11.47 1.26 -6.83
C GLY A 82 -12.04 -0.15 -7.01
N GLY A 83 -12.26 -0.92 -5.94
CA GLY A 83 -12.82 -2.26 -6.02
C GLY A 83 -14.32 -2.31 -6.33
N GLY A 84 -14.96 -1.31 -6.92
CA GLY A 84 -16.39 -1.37 -7.27
C GLY A 84 -16.67 -2.06 -8.61
N GLN A 85 -17.93 -2.44 -8.88
CA GLN A 85 -18.42 -2.82 -10.20
C GLN A 85 -19.44 -1.78 -10.69
N GLY A 86 -19.02 -0.91 -11.60
CA GLY A 86 -19.89 0.12 -12.18
C GLY A 86 -20.19 1.32 -11.26
N ALA A 87 -20.95 2.29 -11.77
CA ALA A 87 -21.25 3.55 -11.07
C ALA A 87 -22.19 3.40 -9.85
N PHE A 88 -22.93 2.28 -9.76
CA PHE A 88 -23.97 2.07 -8.76
C PHE A 88 -23.70 0.91 -7.78
N PHE A 89 -22.85 -0.07 -8.12
CA PHE A 89 -22.53 -1.19 -7.24
C PHE A 89 -21.09 -1.07 -6.68
N ARG A 90 -20.97 -0.53 -5.47
CA ARG A 90 -19.69 -0.42 -4.72
C ARG A 90 -19.33 -1.72 -4.01
N PHE A 91 -19.63 -2.89 -4.60
CA PHE A 91 -19.38 -4.16 -3.94
C PHE A 91 -18.02 -4.72 -4.36
N SER A 92 -17.03 -4.57 -3.48
CA SER A 92 -15.65 -4.99 -3.74
C SER A 92 -15.31 -6.41 -3.39
N TRP A 93 -16.26 -7.16 -2.82
CA TRP A 93 -16.02 -8.52 -2.33
C TRP A 93 -14.75 -8.61 -1.45
N GLY A 94 -14.41 -7.54 -0.73
CA GLY A 94 -13.22 -7.48 0.12
C GLY A 94 -11.91 -7.16 -0.61
N ALA A 95 -11.93 -6.78 -1.90
CA ALA A 95 -10.72 -6.51 -2.68
C ALA A 95 -9.82 -5.43 -2.06
N GLU A 96 -10.41 -4.39 -1.49
CA GLU A 96 -9.64 -3.29 -0.90
C GLU A 96 -9.07 -3.69 0.45
N GLU A 97 -9.84 -4.41 1.26
CA GLU A 97 -9.43 -4.95 2.55
C GLU A 97 -8.29 -5.97 2.39
N ASP A 98 -8.38 -6.85 1.40
CA ASP A 98 -7.32 -7.81 1.05
C ASP A 98 -6.03 -7.08 0.65
N PHE A 99 -6.14 -6.03 -0.17
CA PHE A 99 -4.98 -5.29 -0.62
C PHE A 99 -4.27 -4.57 0.53
N VAL A 100 -5.05 -3.96 1.43
CA VAL A 100 -4.51 -3.30 2.64
C VAL A 100 -3.92 -4.33 3.62
N ALA A 101 -4.50 -5.53 3.72
CA ALA A 101 -3.99 -6.59 4.57
C ALA A 101 -2.61 -7.09 4.13
N GLU A 102 -2.26 -7.04 2.83
CA GLU A 102 -0.91 -7.35 2.37
C GLU A 102 0.13 -6.37 2.92
N VAL A 103 -0.23 -5.09 3.04
CA VAL A 103 0.63 -4.07 3.67
C VAL A 103 0.80 -4.38 5.16
N GLU A 104 -0.29 -4.63 5.88
CA GLU A 104 -0.25 -4.98 7.31
C GLU A 104 0.66 -6.21 7.55
N LYS A 105 0.48 -7.25 6.74
CA LYS A 105 1.26 -8.49 6.82
C LYS A 105 2.74 -8.25 6.55
N SER A 106 3.08 -7.39 5.59
CA SER A 106 4.46 -6.99 5.33
C SER A 106 5.05 -6.25 6.52
N LEU A 107 4.38 -5.19 6.99
CA LEU A 107 4.86 -4.32 8.07
C LEU A 107 5.04 -5.05 9.41
N LYS A 108 4.18 -6.01 9.74
CA LYS A 108 4.34 -6.84 10.94
C LYS A 108 5.65 -7.63 10.96
N LYS A 109 6.21 -8.00 9.80
CA LYS A 109 7.54 -8.66 9.72
C LYS A 109 8.67 -7.73 10.17
N PHE A 110 8.46 -6.42 10.09
CA PHE A 110 9.43 -5.37 10.41
C PHE A 110 9.19 -4.74 11.80
N GLY A 111 8.26 -5.27 12.60
CA GLY A 111 8.02 -4.82 13.96
C GLY A 111 7.17 -3.55 14.09
N PHE A 112 6.46 -3.17 13.02
CA PHE A 112 5.49 -2.07 13.02
C PHE A 112 4.27 -2.41 13.88
N ARG A 113 3.62 -1.39 14.42
CA ARG A 113 2.43 -1.50 15.27
C ARG A 113 1.34 -0.53 14.84
#